data_AF-A0AAW0WQL0-F1
#
_entry.id   AF-A0AAW0WQL0-F1
#
_cell.length_a   1.000
_cell.length_b   1.000
_cell.length_c   1.000
_cell.angle_alpha   90.00
_cell.angle_beta   90.00
_cell.angle_gamma   90.00
#
_symmetry.space_group_name_H-M   'P 1'
#
loop_
_entity.id
_entity.type
_entity.pdbx_description
1 polymer ?
#
loop_
_entity_poly.entity_id
_entity_poly.type
_entity_poly.pdbx_seq_one_letter_code
_entity_poly.pdbx_strand_id
1 'polypeptide(L)'
;MWPEVKQAMEEKRYELVLSGQDVNNKIKEQEALDPAVYSLTQLNFLEVSRSPLTSISPDIGQLVNLTNLIFQGNKLHSLPETIGNLEKLKVLDVSGNCLPSLPDGIGKLTNLTTLIASSNELSALPNLENCINLAVLDVGKNKLTDFPDVCHEKLTLVADLKFADNHINDIPSSVTVLSSLKILDLGNNTIKTVPGELADCLKLKDLNLKGNPLDDRRFRKLVESDRCLPRQVIDYIRQHCPRSHDGKSGTSSKGKRGKGSRGKNDEVGALCDELHVLSVKDSIPVVQVSAAVREVRPYIVCCILCGVDLNGDNLKKFISAQTKLHEGVCGKRLVATIATHDLAKIRGPLKFNAENPEEIRIHPLVRGKEVSARELYDGLQHEAETQRKQQKRNTVPGLYKFLHLVERWSLWPCLADAAGKVISLPPLTNSENTKISQETENIFVEVTSSTSLGKAKEVTDALILSALQIGISPAKNADGKALLSVQQVRVEEECGGLRVLYPSRTDLIFHNEKVRVIRPEK
;
A
#
# COMPACT_ATOMS: atom_id res chain seq x y z
N MET A 1 53.41 -7.54 4.48
CA MET A 1 52.15 -8.27 4.44
C MET A 1 51.73 -8.65 5.86
N TRP A 2 50.52 -8.31 6.26
CA TRP A 2 49.94 -8.61 7.56
C TRP A 2 49.60 -10.11 7.66
N PRO A 3 49.78 -10.76 8.83
CA PRO A 3 49.50 -12.19 9.01
C PRO A 3 48.10 -12.62 8.58
N GLU A 4 47.10 -11.78 8.85
CA GLU A 4 45.69 -12.03 8.54
C GLU A 4 45.44 -12.07 7.02
N VAL A 5 46.11 -11.18 6.28
CA VAL A 5 46.05 -11.10 4.81
C VAL A 5 46.79 -12.28 4.19
N LYS A 6 47.96 -12.63 4.74
CA LYS A 6 48.73 -13.81 4.32
C LYS A 6 47.90 -15.09 4.49
N GLN A 7 47.24 -15.26 5.62
CA GLN A 7 46.39 -16.42 5.89
C GLN A 7 45.23 -16.50 4.89
N ALA A 8 44.54 -15.38 4.64
CA ALA A 8 43.45 -15.34 3.67
C ALA A 8 43.92 -15.70 2.25
N MET A 9 45.14 -15.30 1.88
CA MET A 9 45.77 -15.65 0.61
C MET A 9 46.09 -17.14 0.51
N GLU A 10 46.75 -17.72 1.52
CA GLU A 10 47.16 -19.13 1.54
C GLU A 10 45.96 -20.08 1.56
N GLU A 11 44.92 -19.73 2.32
CA GLU A 11 43.69 -20.52 2.45
C GLU A 11 42.66 -20.23 1.34
N LYS A 12 42.95 -19.31 0.40
CA LYS A 12 42.05 -18.91 -0.69
C LYS A 12 40.65 -18.50 -0.20
N ARG A 13 40.59 -17.71 0.87
CA ARG A 13 39.33 -17.25 1.45
C ARG A 13 38.61 -16.28 0.49
N TYR A 14 37.28 -16.32 0.54
CA TYR A 14 36.38 -15.41 -0.19
C TYR A 14 35.92 -14.23 0.68
N GLU A 15 36.24 -14.25 1.97
CA GLU A 15 35.83 -13.24 2.94
C GLU A 15 37.04 -12.81 3.75
N LEU A 16 37.16 -11.50 3.97
CA LEU A 16 38.21 -10.92 4.80
C LEU A 16 37.62 -9.86 5.72
N VAL A 17 37.76 -10.09 7.03
CA VAL A 17 37.40 -9.12 8.08
C VAL A 17 38.68 -8.71 8.78
N LEU A 18 39.04 -7.44 8.68
CA LEU A 18 40.18 -6.88 9.40
C LEU A 18 39.64 -6.06 10.57
N SER A 19 39.83 -6.59 11.77
CA SER A 19 39.36 -5.97 13.02
C SER A 19 40.29 -6.31 14.18
N GLY A 20 40.10 -5.64 15.31
CA GLY A 20 40.87 -5.85 16.52
C GLY A 20 42.01 -4.84 16.71
N GLN A 21 42.57 -4.83 17.92
CA GLN A 21 43.53 -3.80 18.33
C GLN A 21 44.82 -3.83 17.52
N ASP A 22 45.32 -5.02 17.16
CA ASP A 22 46.56 -5.17 16.40
C ASP A 22 46.43 -4.63 14.97
N VAL A 23 45.32 -4.95 14.30
CA VAL A 23 44.98 -4.38 12.99
C VAL A 23 44.83 -2.87 13.09
N ASN A 24 44.15 -2.36 14.12
CA ASN A 24 44.00 -0.93 14.35
C ASN A 24 45.35 -0.22 14.55
N ASN A 25 46.29 -0.85 15.27
CA ASN A 25 47.63 -0.31 15.45
C ASN A 25 48.40 -0.27 14.11
N LYS A 26 48.33 -1.35 13.31
CA LYS A 26 48.93 -1.40 11.96
C LYS A 26 48.36 -0.31 11.04
N ILE A 27 47.03 -0.15 11.01
CA ILE A 27 46.34 0.89 10.24
C ILE A 27 46.75 2.27 10.73
N LYS A 28 46.86 2.48 12.05
CA LYS A 28 47.26 3.77 12.62
C LYS A 28 48.69 4.15 12.24
N GLU A 29 49.60 3.19 12.16
CA GLU A 29 51.00 3.41 11.77
C GLU A 29 51.15 3.68 10.26
N GLN A 30 50.36 2.99 9.44
CA GLN A 30 50.49 3.03 7.97
C GLN A 30 49.50 3.99 7.29
N GLU A 31 48.48 4.46 8.01
CA GLU A 31 47.34 5.25 7.52
C GLU A 31 46.61 4.63 6.31
N ALA A 32 46.85 3.33 6.06
CA ALA A 32 46.36 2.60 4.90
C ALA A 32 46.22 1.10 5.23
N LEU A 33 45.52 0.38 4.35
CA LEU A 33 45.49 -1.08 4.36
C LEU A 33 46.77 -1.65 3.74
N ASP A 34 47.14 -2.87 4.17
CA ASP A 34 48.20 -3.65 3.52
C ASP A 34 47.93 -3.77 2.01
N PRO A 35 48.86 -3.33 1.13
CA PRO A 35 48.69 -3.41 -0.31
C PRO A 35 48.38 -4.82 -0.82
N ALA A 36 48.81 -5.86 -0.10
CA ALA A 36 48.49 -7.24 -0.45
C ALA A 36 46.99 -7.56 -0.43
N VAL A 37 46.16 -6.81 0.31
CA VAL A 37 44.70 -6.96 0.31
C VAL A 37 44.13 -6.83 -1.11
N TYR A 38 44.63 -5.88 -1.89
CA TYR A 38 44.13 -5.61 -3.24
C TYR A 38 44.49 -6.70 -4.27
N SER A 39 45.41 -7.60 -3.92
CA SER A 39 45.75 -8.77 -4.75
C SER A 39 44.79 -9.96 -4.57
N LEU A 40 43.93 -9.93 -3.54
CA LEU A 40 42.97 -10.98 -3.22
C LEU A 40 41.70 -10.87 -4.09
N THR A 41 41.86 -10.94 -5.42
CA THR A 41 40.79 -10.73 -6.41
C THR A 41 39.62 -11.72 -6.31
N GLN A 42 39.77 -12.82 -5.56
CA GLN A 42 38.70 -13.77 -5.28
C GLN A 42 37.72 -13.33 -4.19
N LEU A 43 38.00 -12.24 -3.46
CA LEU A 43 37.13 -11.81 -2.36
C LEU A 43 35.73 -11.41 -2.85
N ASN A 44 34.71 -11.90 -2.15
CA ASN A 44 33.31 -11.48 -2.27
C ASN A 44 32.94 -10.50 -1.14
N PHE A 45 33.59 -10.61 0.03
CA PHE A 45 33.31 -9.80 1.21
C PHE A 45 34.60 -9.20 1.77
N LEU A 46 34.63 -7.89 1.94
CA LEU A 46 35.69 -7.17 2.63
C LEU A 46 35.09 -6.23 3.67
N GLU A 47 35.48 -6.42 4.92
CA GLU A 47 35.10 -5.55 6.03
C GLU A 47 36.33 -5.03 6.78
N VAL A 48 36.39 -3.71 6.95
CA VAL A 48 37.31 -3.04 7.88
C VAL A 48 36.50 -1.99 8.62
N SER A 49 36.02 -2.35 9.81
CA SER A 49 35.11 -1.51 10.59
C SER A 49 35.80 -0.94 11.83
N ARG A 50 35.41 0.26 12.27
CA ARG A 50 35.86 0.88 13.52
C ARG A 50 37.39 0.95 13.66
N SER A 51 38.07 1.23 12.56
CA SER A 51 39.53 1.35 12.49
C SER A 51 39.92 2.80 12.16
N PRO A 52 41.15 3.26 12.46
CA PRO A 52 41.56 4.64 12.15
C PRO A 52 41.96 4.84 10.68
N LEU A 53 41.33 4.13 9.73
CA LEU A 53 41.69 4.17 8.30
C LEU A 53 41.30 5.51 7.67
N THR A 54 42.26 6.21 7.05
CA THR A 54 42.07 7.57 6.51
C THR A 54 41.88 7.63 4.99
N SER A 55 42.36 6.62 4.26
CA SER A 55 42.27 6.52 2.81
C SER A 55 42.19 5.07 2.32
N ILE A 56 41.73 4.87 1.08
CA ILE A 56 41.70 3.58 0.39
C ILE A 56 42.47 3.74 -0.94
N SER A 57 43.33 2.77 -1.27
CA SER A 57 44.04 2.77 -2.55
C SER A 57 43.07 2.64 -3.72
N PRO A 58 43.32 3.30 -4.87
CA PRO A 58 42.60 3.01 -6.11
C PRO A 58 42.63 1.53 -6.52
N ASP A 59 43.59 0.74 -6.03
CA ASP A 59 43.66 -0.70 -6.28
C ASP A 59 42.47 -1.49 -5.72
N ILE A 60 41.61 -0.89 -4.90
CA ILE A 60 40.33 -1.49 -4.51
C ILE A 60 39.50 -1.94 -5.73
N GLY A 61 39.61 -1.21 -6.85
CA GLY A 61 38.93 -1.55 -8.11
C GLY A 61 39.42 -2.85 -8.77
N GLN A 62 40.50 -3.47 -8.29
CA GLN A 62 40.97 -4.77 -8.74
C GLN A 62 40.14 -5.92 -8.14
N LEU A 63 39.44 -5.69 -7.04
CA LEU A 63 38.64 -6.69 -6.33
C LEU A 63 37.25 -6.89 -6.97
N VAL A 64 37.24 -7.14 -8.29
CA VAL A 64 36.04 -7.17 -9.16
C VAL A 64 34.96 -8.20 -8.77
N ASN A 65 35.28 -9.13 -7.87
CA ASN A 65 34.34 -10.12 -7.36
C ASN A 65 33.58 -9.69 -6.09
N LEU A 66 33.93 -8.54 -5.50
CA LEU A 66 33.27 -8.06 -4.29
C LEU A 66 31.78 -7.85 -4.51
N THR A 67 30.99 -8.45 -3.62
CA THR A 67 29.56 -8.22 -3.46
C THR A 67 29.25 -7.33 -2.27
N ASN A 68 30.12 -7.33 -1.25
CA ASN A 68 29.95 -6.59 -0.01
C ASN A 68 31.25 -5.87 0.36
N LEU A 69 31.18 -4.56 0.49
CA LEU A 69 32.31 -3.72 0.92
C LEU A 69 31.85 -2.86 2.10
N ILE A 70 32.45 -3.09 3.27
CA ILE A 70 32.06 -2.47 4.54
C ILE A 70 33.28 -1.76 5.14
N PHE A 71 33.21 -0.43 5.17
CA PHE A 71 34.20 0.46 5.78
C PHE A 71 33.57 1.37 6.83
N GLN A 72 32.63 0.83 7.61
CA GLN A 72 31.90 1.57 8.62
C GLN A 72 32.81 2.05 9.77
N GLY A 73 32.65 3.30 10.20
CA GLY A 73 33.25 3.82 11.42
C GLY A 73 34.76 4.07 11.31
N ASN A 74 35.26 4.43 10.13
CA ASN A 74 36.66 4.80 9.93
C ASN A 74 36.84 6.33 9.91
N LYS A 75 37.92 6.82 9.31
CA LYS A 75 38.25 8.24 9.15
C LYS A 75 38.48 8.60 7.68
N LEU A 76 37.77 7.94 6.77
CA LEU A 76 37.96 8.12 5.33
C LEU A 76 37.58 9.54 4.92
N HIS A 77 38.47 10.21 4.18
CA HIS A 77 38.23 11.55 3.64
C HIS A 77 37.83 11.53 2.16
N SER A 78 38.06 10.41 1.46
CA SER A 78 37.63 10.21 0.08
C SER A 78 37.49 8.72 -0.22
N LEU A 79 36.74 8.40 -1.28
CA LEU A 79 36.74 7.09 -1.93
C LEU A 79 37.32 7.24 -3.34
N PRO A 80 38.10 6.26 -3.84
CA PRO A 80 38.64 6.34 -5.19
C PRO A 80 37.56 6.10 -6.25
N GLU A 81 37.68 6.77 -7.40
CA GLU A 81 36.79 6.58 -8.57
C GLU A 81 36.72 5.12 -9.05
N THR A 82 37.79 4.36 -8.82
CA THR A 82 37.89 2.94 -9.18
C THR A 82 36.92 2.05 -8.42
N ILE A 83 36.23 2.55 -7.39
CA ILE A 83 35.13 1.82 -6.75
C ILE A 83 34.03 1.45 -7.76
N GLY A 84 33.88 2.24 -8.83
CA GLY A 84 32.96 1.94 -9.92
C GLY A 84 33.31 0.70 -10.74
N ASN A 85 34.51 0.12 -10.58
CA ASN A 85 34.91 -1.12 -11.25
C ASN A 85 34.35 -2.37 -10.55
N LEU A 86 33.76 -2.22 -9.36
CA LEU A 86 33.19 -3.32 -8.58
C LEU A 86 31.79 -3.70 -9.09
N GLU A 87 31.68 -4.12 -10.35
CA GLU A 87 30.39 -4.31 -11.03
C GLU A 87 29.42 -5.29 -10.33
N LYS A 88 29.94 -6.20 -9.51
CA LYS A 88 29.16 -7.19 -8.73
C LYS A 88 28.73 -6.68 -7.35
N LEU A 89 29.12 -5.47 -6.96
CA LEU A 89 28.86 -4.92 -5.64
C LEU A 89 27.36 -4.75 -5.41
N LYS A 90 26.86 -5.33 -4.32
CA LYS A 90 25.46 -5.28 -3.89
C LYS A 90 25.26 -4.41 -2.66
N VAL A 91 26.26 -4.37 -1.78
CA VAL A 91 26.23 -3.61 -0.53
C VAL A 91 27.51 -2.80 -0.40
N LEU A 92 27.35 -1.48 -0.27
CA LEU A 92 28.42 -0.56 0.08
C LEU A 92 28.03 0.17 1.37
N ASP A 93 28.80 -0.06 2.44
CA ASP A 93 28.67 0.67 3.70
C ASP A 93 29.95 1.46 3.98
N VAL A 94 29.84 2.78 3.97
CA VAL A 94 30.90 3.74 4.31
C VAL A 94 30.42 4.69 5.41
N SER A 95 29.46 4.27 6.23
CA SER A 95 28.90 5.10 7.29
C SER A 95 29.91 5.43 8.39
N GLY A 96 29.77 6.56 9.06
CA GLY A 96 30.66 6.95 10.16
C GLY A 96 32.08 7.25 9.69
N ASN A 97 32.24 7.99 8.59
CA ASN A 97 33.52 8.47 8.06
C ASN A 97 33.52 10.01 7.96
N CYS A 98 34.51 10.57 7.27
CA CYS A 98 34.67 12.01 7.06
C CYS A 98 34.54 12.40 5.58
N LEU A 99 33.67 11.70 4.82
CA LEU A 99 33.55 11.88 3.38
C LEU A 99 32.78 13.16 3.03
N PRO A 100 33.38 14.12 2.30
CA PRO A 100 32.68 15.33 1.84
C PRO A 100 31.84 15.08 0.57
N SER A 101 32.20 14.07 -0.21
CA SER A 101 31.48 13.61 -1.40
C SER A 101 31.70 12.11 -1.62
N LEU A 102 30.88 11.51 -2.47
CA LEU A 102 31.11 10.18 -3.02
C LEU A 102 31.50 10.30 -4.51
N PRO A 103 32.36 9.40 -5.03
CA PRO A 103 32.81 9.44 -6.42
C PRO A 103 31.69 9.10 -7.40
N ASP A 104 31.77 9.66 -8.62
CA ASP A 104 30.78 9.42 -9.69
C ASP A 104 30.78 7.95 -10.15
N GLY A 105 31.90 7.24 -9.94
CA GLY A 105 32.02 5.80 -10.16
C GLY A 105 30.91 4.97 -9.48
N ILE A 106 30.33 5.40 -8.35
CA ILE A 106 29.21 4.69 -7.71
C ILE A 106 28.00 4.57 -8.65
N GLY A 107 27.77 5.58 -9.50
CA GLY A 107 26.70 5.57 -10.49
C GLY A 107 26.82 4.46 -11.54
N LYS A 108 27.95 3.74 -11.63
CA LYS A 108 28.15 2.60 -12.53
C LYS A 108 27.74 1.25 -11.92
N LEU A 109 27.46 1.21 -10.62
CA LEU A 109 27.22 -0.02 -9.87
C LEU A 109 25.78 -0.52 -10.05
N THR A 110 25.49 -1.12 -11.21
CA THR A 110 24.14 -1.57 -11.60
C THR A 110 23.55 -2.65 -10.68
N ASN A 111 24.39 -3.43 -9.98
CA ASN A 111 23.96 -4.45 -9.02
C ASN A 111 23.81 -3.95 -7.57
N LEU A 112 24.07 -2.66 -7.32
CA LEU A 112 24.00 -2.08 -5.98
C LEU A 112 22.56 -2.10 -5.47
N THR A 113 22.34 -2.75 -4.33
CA THR A 113 21.03 -2.87 -3.68
C THR A 113 20.93 -2.01 -2.43
N THR A 114 22.05 -1.77 -1.76
CA THR A 114 22.14 -1.05 -0.49
C THR A 114 23.36 -0.14 -0.51
N LEU A 115 23.11 1.17 -0.33
CA LEU A 115 24.15 2.18 -0.12
C LEU A 115 23.93 2.83 1.25
N ILE A 116 24.89 2.67 2.15
CA ILE A 116 24.88 3.27 3.48
C ILE A 116 26.09 4.19 3.59
N ALA A 117 25.84 5.49 3.63
CA ALA A 117 26.86 6.53 3.78
C ALA A 117 26.46 7.56 4.85
N SER A 118 25.71 7.12 5.86
CA SER A 118 25.26 7.97 6.97
C SER A 118 26.42 8.37 7.89
N SER A 119 26.26 9.47 8.64
CA SER A 119 27.30 10.01 9.53
C SER A 119 28.61 10.31 8.78
N ASN A 120 28.50 11.15 7.76
CA ASN A 120 29.61 11.66 6.95
C ASN A 120 29.48 13.20 6.83
N GLU A 121 30.20 13.81 5.88
CA GLU A 121 30.15 15.24 5.61
C GLU A 121 29.58 15.55 4.21
N LEU A 122 28.76 14.64 3.66
CA LEU A 122 28.29 14.72 2.28
C LEU A 122 27.42 15.96 2.06
N SER A 123 27.80 16.81 1.11
CA SER A 123 26.99 17.96 0.66
C SER A 123 26.08 17.63 -0.52
N ALA A 124 26.42 16.59 -1.29
CA ALA A 124 25.62 16.08 -2.41
C ALA A 124 25.89 14.58 -2.61
N LEU A 125 25.06 13.93 -3.43
CA LEU A 125 25.29 12.56 -3.91
C LEU A 125 25.62 12.55 -5.40
N PRO A 126 26.42 11.57 -5.87
CA PRO A 126 26.63 11.35 -7.29
C PRO A 126 25.34 10.91 -7.97
N ASN A 127 25.32 10.92 -9.31
CA ASN A 127 24.17 10.41 -10.05
C ASN A 127 23.99 8.89 -9.83
N LEU A 128 22.85 8.49 -9.26
CA LEU A 128 22.50 7.10 -8.98
C LEU A 128 21.52 6.49 -9.98
N GLU A 129 21.21 7.17 -11.09
CA GLU A 129 20.19 6.75 -12.08
C GLU A 129 20.36 5.31 -12.59
N ASN A 130 21.60 4.83 -12.73
CA ASN A 130 21.87 3.47 -13.22
C ASN A 130 21.95 2.42 -12.10
N CYS A 131 21.82 2.80 -10.84
CA CYS A 131 21.71 1.87 -9.70
C CYS A 131 20.28 1.30 -9.65
N ILE A 132 19.83 0.68 -10.74
CA ILE A 132 18.43 0.23 -10.94
C ILE A 132 17.94 -0.78 -9.91
N ASN A 133 18.87 -1.48 -9.24
CA ASN A 133 18.59 -2.45 -8.19
C ASN A 133 18.60 -1.85 -6.77
N LEU A 134 18.82 -0.54 -6.62
CA LEU A 134 18.91 0.12 -5.34
C LEU A 134 17.56 0.04 -4.61
N ALA A 135 17.58 -0.54 -3.42
CA ALA A 135 16.41 -0.70 -2.56
C ALA A 135 16.53 0.14 -1.28
N VAL A 136 17.74 0.32 -0.78
CA VAL A 136 18.02 1.04 0.47
C VAL A 136 19.09 2.11 0.22
N LEU A 137 18.77 3.35 0.57
CA LEU A 137 19.71 4.46 0.60
C LEU A 137 19.66 5.13 1.97
N ASP A 138 20.76 5.05 2.71
CA ASP A 138 20.92 5.70 4.01
C ASP A 138 22.05 6.72 3.95
N VAL A 139 21.68 7.99 4.01
CA VAL A 139 22.59 9.14 3.99
C VAL A 139 22.26 10.10 5.14
N GLY A 140 21.69 9.59 6.23
CA GLY A 140 21.40 10.40 7.41
C GLY A 140 22.67 10.97 8.06
N LYS A 141 22.57 12.03 8.85
CA LYS A 141 23.71 12.68 9.53
C LYS A 141 24.79 13.13 8.53
N ASN A 142 24.39 13.95 7.56
CA ASN A 142 25.26 14.54 6.55
C ASN A 142 24.98 16.05 6.43
N LYS A 143 25.46 16.70 5.37
CA LYS A 143 25.30 18.13 5.11
C LYS A 143 24.45 18.41 3.85
N LEU A 144 23.57 17.47 3.47
CA LEU A 144 22.76 17.58 2.25
C LEU A 144 21.73 18.72 2.38
N THR A 145 21.71 19.64 1.42
CA THR A 145 20.75 20.76 1.37
C THR A 145 19.53 20.48 0.49
N ASP A 146 19.71 19.65 -0.53
CA ASP A 146 18.69 19.29 -1.50
C ASP A 146 18.31 17.82 -1.33
N PHE A 147 17.08 17.49 -1.71
CA PHE A 147 16.63 16.10 -1.74
C PHE A 147 17.46 15.31 -2.79
N PRO A 148 18.07 14.17 -2.43
CA PRO A 148 18.81 13.33 -3.36
C PRO A 148 18.08 13.06 -4.68
N ASP A 149 18.79 13.14 -5.81
CA ASP A 149 18.22 12.89 -7.14
C ASP A 149 17.96 11.39 -7.39
N VAL A 150 17.01 10.83 -6.63
CA VAL A 150 16.60 9.42 -6.68
C VAL A 150 15.19 9.26 -7.24
N CYS A 151 14.46 10.35 -7.47
CA CYS A 151 13.09 10.36 -7.99
C CYS A 151 13.04 10.12 -9.51
N HIS A 152 13.59 8.98 -9.95
CA HIS A 152 13.72 8.59 -11.36
C HIS A 152 12.89 7.34 -11.67
N GLU A 153 12.32 7.26 -12.89
CA GLU A 153 11.48 6.13 -13.32
C GLU A 153 12.21 4.79 -13.34
N LYS A 154 13.54 4.81 -13.47
CA LYS A 154 14.38 3.61 -13.46
C LYS A 154 14.53 3.01 -12.05
N LEU A 155 14.44 3.82 -11.00
CA LEU A 155 14.69 3.42 -9.61
C LEU A 155 13.43 2.84 -8.95
N THR A 156 12.82 1.86 -9.60
CA THR A 156 11.52 1.28 -9.19
C THR A 156 11.56 0.43 -7.92
N LEU A 157 12.77 0.04 -7.47
CA LEU A 157 12.99 -0.84 -6.33
C LEU A 157 13.29 -0.12 -5.02
N VAL A 158 13.54 1.20 -5.07
CA VAL A 158 13.82 2.02 -3.89
C VAL A 158 12.65 1.92 -2.91
N ALA A 159 12.93 1.38 -1.74
CA ALA A 159 11.96 1.10 -0.69
C ALA A 159 12.25 1.90 0.57
N ASP A 160 13.51 2.05 0.93
CA ASP A 160 13.91 2.66 2.21
C ASP A 160 14.87 3.82 1.95
N LEU A 161 14.40 5.04 2.21
CA LEU A 161 15.18 6.27 2.13
C LEU A 161 15.36 6.83 3.54
N LYS A 162 16.60 6.91 4.01
CA LYS A 162 16.94 7.42 5.35
C LYS A 162 17.86 8.64 5.24
N PHE A 163 17.27 9.82 5.35
CA PHE A 163 17.90 11.12 5.15
C PHE A 163 17.85 12.01 6.40
N ALA A 164 17.59 11.43 7.58
CA ALA A 164 17.50 12.16 8.84
C ALA A 164 18.78 12.95 9.17
N ASP A 165 18.68 14.00 9.98
CA ASP A 165 19.82 14.80 10.44
C ASP A 165 20.65 15.38 9.27
N ASN A 166 19.99 16.07 8.35
CA ASN A 166 20.62 16.78 7.22
C ASN A 166 20.15 18.26 7.19
N HIS A 167 20.38 18.95 6.08
CA HIS A 167 19.90 20.31 5.85
C HIS A 167 18.88 20.39 4.70
N ILE A 168 18.20 19.28 4.39
CA ILE A 168 17.25 19.20 3.27
C ILE A 168 16.12 20.20 3.51
N ASN A 169 15.85 21.06 2.53
CA ASN A 169 14.91 22.17 2.66
C ASN A 169 13.55 21.94 1.98
N ASP A 170 13.48 21.00 1.04
CA ASP A 170 12.28 20.71 0.26
C ASP A 170 12.21 19.22 -0.12
N ILE A 171 11.00 18.76 -0.46
CA ILE A 171 10.73 17.42 -0.97
C ILE A 171 10.12 17.59 -2.37
N PRO A 172 10.67 16.99 -3.42
CA PRO A 172 10.15 17.16 -4.77
C PRO A 172 8.80 16.44 -4.93
N SER A 173 7.89 17.02 -5.72
CA SER A 173 6.59 16.38 -6.05
C SER A 173 6.75 15.08 -6.85
N SER A 174 7.89 14.91 -7.53
CA SER A 174 8.26 13.67 -8.25
C SER A 174 8.57 12.49 -7.35
N VAL A 175 8.55 12.64 -6.01
CA VAL A 175 8.70 11.52 -5.05
C VAL A 175 7.70 10.39 -5.30
N THR A 176 6.56 10.70 -5.94
CA THR A 176 5.53 9.74 -6.36
C THR A 176 5.99 8.69 -7.37
N VAL A 177 7.08 8.95 -8.11
CA VAL A 177 7.66 8.01 -9.06
C VAL A 177 8.22 6.77 -8.35
N LEU A 178 8.56 6.88 -7.06
CA LEU A 178 9.08 5.80 -6.23
C LEU A 178 7.97 4.82 -5.80
N SER A 179 7.49 4.02 -6.75
CA SER A 179 6.37 3.08 -6.58
C SER A 179 6.59 1.96 -5.53
N SER A 180 7.83 1.79 -5.06
CA SER A 180 8.20 0.83 -4.03
C SER A 180 8.52 1.44 -2.66
N LEU A 181 8.47 2.76 -2.53
CA LEU A 181 8.83 3.48 -1.30
C LEU A 181 7.95 3.04 -0.13
N LYS A 182 8.58 2.56 0.95
CA LYS A 182 7.96 2.09 2.19
C LYS A 182 8.35 2.95 3.38
N ILE A 183 9.61 3.38 3.43
CA ILE A 183 10.18 4.15 4.53
C ILE A 183 10.79 5.41 3.95
N LEU A 184 10.35 6.56 4.45
CA LEU A 184 10.99 7.85 4.20
C LEU A 184 11.28 8.54 5.53
N ASP A 185 12.55 8.55 5.91
CA ASP A 185 13.01 9.24 7.11
C ASP A 185 13.69 10.56 6.72
N LEU A 186 13.06 11.67 7.07
CA LEU A 186 13.51 13.04 6.86
C LEU A 186 13.59 13.80 8.19
N GLY A 187 13.73 13.09 9.32
CA GLY A 187 13.83 13.71 10.64
C GLY A 187 14.97 14.74 10.72
N ASN A 188 14.81 15.78 11.54
CA ASN A 188 15.83 16.80 11.82
C ASN A 188 16.45 17.42 10.55
N ASN A 189 15.61 17.93 9.65
CA ASN A 189 16.01 18.65 8.45
C ASN A 189 15.50 20.11 8.50
N THR A 190 15.59 20.86 7.38
CA THR A 190 15.13 22.26 7.30
C THR A 190 13.85 22.44 6.49
N ILE A 191 13.04 21.37 6.37
CA ILE A 191 11.83 21.32 5.55
C ILE A 191 10.76 22.22 6.14
N LYS A 192 10.25 23.15 5.32
CA LYS A 192 9.18 24.09 5.71
C LYS A 192 7.81 23.64 5.23
N THR A 193 7.76 23.09 4.02
CA THR A 193 6.54 22.61 3.37
C THR A 193 6.75 21.19 2.88
N VAL A 194 5.68 20.42 2.85
CA VAL A 194 5.67 19.06 2.31
C VAL A 194 4.72 19.06 1.11
N PRO A 195 5.08 18.45 -0.03
CA PRO A 195 4.18 18.34 -1.18
C PRO A 195 3.04 17.36 -0.87
N GLY A 196 1.82 17.70 -1.27
CA GLY A 196 0.65 16.83 -1.10
C GLY A 196 0.79 15.51 -1.88
N GLU A 197 1.58 15.50 -2.94
CA GLU A 197 1.96 14.32 -3.73
C GLU A 197 2.66 13.24 -2.90
N LEU A 198 3.35 13.60 -1.81
CA LEU A 198 3.98 12.60 -0.94
C LEU A 198 2.94 11.60 -0.38
N ALA A 199 1.69 12.03 -0.19
CA ALA A 199 0.61 11.17 0.26
C ALA A 199 0.09 10.17 -0.80
N ASP A 200 0.52 10.30 -2.06
CA ASP A 200 0.15 9.37 -3.14
C ASP A 200 1.12 8.19 -3.25
N CYS A 201 2.20 8.17 -2.46
CA CYS A 201 3.12 7.04 -2.38
C CYS A 201 2.42 5.82 -1.74
N LEU A 202 1.81 4.97 -2.58
CA LEU A 202 0.88 3.90 -2.16
C LEU A 202 1.45 2.89 -1.16
N LYS A 203 2.77 2.67 -1.18
CA LYS A 203 3.44 1.71 -0.29
C LYS A 203 4.10 2.36 0.92
N LEU A 204 4.04 3.69 1.06
CA LEU A 204 4.67 4.42 2.15
C LEU A 204 3.96 4.07 3.46
N LYS A 205 4.72 3.45 4.37
CA LYS A 205 4.23 2.96 5.68
C LYS A 205 4.81 3.75 6.83
N ASP A 206 6.06 4.19 6.69
CA ASP A 206 6.78 4.93 7.70
C ASP A 206 7.29 6.24 7.11
N LEU A 207 6.89 7.35 7.75
CA LEU A 207 7.26 8.70 7.35
C LEU A 207 7.67 9.45 8.61
N ASN A 208 8.95 9.78 8.72
CA ASN A 208 9.47 10.59 9.80
C ASN A 208 9.79 12.00 9.29
N LEU A 209 9.10 13.00 9.83
CA LEU A 209 9.32 14.42 9.57
C LEU A 209 9.66 15.19 10.85
N LYS A 210 9.91 14.50 11.97
CA LYS A 210 10.17 15.13 13.28
C LYS A 210 11.35 16.08 13.21
N GLY A 211 11.33 17.16 13.99
CA GLY A 211 12.45 18.11 14.05
C GLY A 211 12.59 19.03 12.84
N ASN A 212 11.63 19.04 11.91
CA ASN A 212 11.61 20.01 10.81
C ASN A 212 10.87 21.31 11.18
N PRO A 213 11.32 22.48 10.69
CA PRO A 213 10.67 23.77 10.92
C PRO A 213 9.44 23.97 10.00
N LEU A 214 8.47 23.05 10.05
CA LEU A 214 7.26 23.10 9.22
C LEU A 214 6.45 24.38 9.49
N ASP A 215 6.06 25.09 8.42
CA ASP A 215 5.34 26.37 8.49
C ASP A 215 3.95 26.22 9.11
N ASP A 216 3.28 25.10 8.82
CA ASP A 216 2.01 24.74 9.44
C ASP A 216 2.24 24.26 10.88
N ARG A 217 1.92 25.12 11.84
CA ARG A 217 2.08 24.84 13.28
C ARG A 217 1.26 23.65 13.76
N ARG A 218 0.10 23.37 13.16
CA ARG A 218 -0.73 22.22 13.54
C ARG A 218 -0.09 20.94 12.99
N PHE A 219 0.36 20.98 11.75
CA PHE A 219 1.08 19.86 11.14
C PHE A 219 2.36 19.54 11.92
N ARG A 220 3.14 20.57 12.26
CA ARG A 220 4.35 20.43 13.06
C ARG A 220 4.09 19.73 14.40
N LYS A 221 3.07 20.17 15.15
CA LYS A 221 2.68 19.53 16.41
C LYS A 221 2.23 18.08 16.25
N LEU A 222 1.55 17.77 15.15
CA LEU A 222 1.13 16.40 14.83
C LEU A 222 2.35 15.51 14.61
N VAL A 223 3.31 15.99 13.82
CA VAL A 223 4.56 15.28 13.51
C VAL A 223 5.43 15.10 14.76
N GLU A 224 5.56 16.12 15.59
CA GLU A 224 6.38 16.10 16.83
C GLU A 224 5.80 15.19 17.93
N SER A 225 4.54 14.76 17.83
CA SER A 225 3.90 13.92 18.85
C SER A 225 4.42 12.48 18.85
N ASP A 226 4.89 11.99 20.00
CA ASP A 226 5.34 10.59 20.18
C ASP A 226 4.21 9.56 20.13
N ARG A 227 2.95 10.00 20.12
CA ARG A 227 1.75 9.15 19.96
C ARG A 227 1.20 9.18 18.53
N CYS A 228 1.85 9.89 17.62
CA CYS A 228 1.39 10.02 16.24
C CYS A 228 1.67 8.73 15.46
N LEU A 229 0.63 8.19 14.82
CA LEU A 229 0.79 7.08 13.88
C LEU A 229 1.26 7.65 12.53
N PRO A 230 2.21 7.02 11.81
CA PRO A 230 2.65 7.48 10.49
C PRO A 230 1.51 7.78 9.51
N ARG A 231 0.40 7.05 9.62
CA ARG A 231 -0.83 7.28 8.84
C ARG A 231 -1.47 8.65 9.06
N GLN A 232 -1.46 9.16 10.30
CA GLN A 232 -2.04 10.48 10.60
C GLN A 232 -1.25 11.61 9.92
N VAL A 233 0.07 11.47 9.86
CA VAL A 233 0.94 12.41 9.13
C VAL A 233 0.63 12.38 7.64
N ILE A 234 0.52 11.18 7.04
CA ILE A 234 0.18 11.00 5.62
C ILE A 234 -1.23 11.57 5.31
N ASP A 235 -2.20 11.33 6.18
CA ASP A 235 -3.56 11.87 6.00
C ASP A 235 -3.60 13.39 6.12
N TYR A 236 -2.80 13.97 7.02
CA TYR A 236 -2.65 15.42 7.11
C TYR A 236 -2.07 16.01 5.82
N ILE A 237 -1.00 15.39 5.29
CA ILE A 237 -0.38 15.81 4.03
C ILE A 237 -1.42 15.78 2.90
N ARG A 238 -2.18 14.69 2.79
CA ARG A 238 -3.21 14.52 1.76
C ARG A 238 -4.28 15.62 1.79
N GLN A 239 -4.66 16.09 2.97
CA GLN A 239 -5.76 17.04 3.18
C GLN A 239 -5.32 18.51 3.18
N HIS A 240 -4.07 18.81 3.54
CA HIS A 240 -3.66 20.16 3.91
C HIS A 240 -2.36 20.64 3.27
N CYS A 241 -1.55 19.76 2.69
CA CYS A 241 -0.31 20.16 2.02
C CYS A 241 -0.56 20.60 0.57
N PRO A 242 0.19 21.61 0.07
CA PRO A 242 0.03 22.15 -1.28
C PRO A 242 0.40 21.10 -2.33
N ARG A 243 -0.34 21.08 -3.46
CA ARG A 243 -0.02 20.25 -4.63
C ARG A 243 0.43 21.12 -5.79
N SER A 244 1.28 20.56 -6.66
CA SER A 244 1.82 21.25 -7.84
C SER A 244 0.76 21.76 -8.83
N HIS A 245 -0.46 21.24 -8.77
CA HIS A 245 -1.60 21.72 -9.55
C HIS A 245 -2.36 22.93 -8.95
N ASP A 246 -2.05 23.36 -7.72
CA ASP A 246 -2.74 24.46 -7.02
C ASP A 246 -2.19 25.85 -7.35
N GLY A 247 -1.88 26.12 -8.63
CA GLY A 247 -1.28 27.40 -8.99
C GLY A 247 -1.33 27.82 -10.45
N LYS A 248 -2.50 28.26 -10.94
CA LYS A 248 -2.65 29.49 -11.75
C LYS A 248 -4.04 30.12 -11.59
N SER A 249 -4.20 31.01 -10.61
CA SER A 249 -4.93 32.27 -10.80
C SER A 249 -4.49 33.30 -9.75
N GLY A 250 -3.69 34.28 -10.16
CA GLY A 250 -3.69 35.59 -9.51
C GLY A 250 -5.08 36.21 -9.67
N THR A 251 -5.58 36.98 -8.71
CA THR A 251 -5.14 38.35 -8.50
C THR A 251 -5.63 38.86 -7.14
N SER A 252 -4.83 39.77 -6.60
CA SER A 252 -5.10 40.60 -5.43
C SER A 252 -6.43 41.36 -5.50
N SER A 253 -7.17 41.39 -4.39
CA SER A 253 -7.80 42.64 -3.93
C SER A 253 -7.96 42.66 -2.40
N LYS A 254 -7.38 43.71 -1.80
CA LYS A 254 -7.56 44.12 -0.42
C LYS A 254 -9.01 44.60 -0.22
N GLY A 255 -9.65 44.21 0.87
CA GLY A 255 -10.98 44.72 1.24
C GLY A 255 -11.43 44.36 2.67
N LYS A 256 -10.84 45.02 3.67
CA LYS A 256 -11.38 45.42 4.98
C LYS A 256 -12.72 44.74 5.43
N ARG A 257 -12.71 44.04 6.58
CA ARG A 257 -13.70 44.22 7.66
C ARG A 257 -13.38 43.45 8.96
N GLY A 258 -13.35 44.20 10.07
CA GLY A 258 -14.04 43.83 11.32
C GLY A 258 -13.32 42.95 12.33
N LYS A 259 -12.69 43.58 13.32
CA LYS A 259 -12.37 43.00 14.63
C LYS A 259 -13.69 42.72 15.38
N GLY A 260 -13.89 41.50 15.88
CA GLY A 260 -15.01 41.14 16.76
C GLY A 260 -14.70 39.88 17.59
N SER A 261 -14.35 40.12 18.86
CA SER A 261 -14.40 39.27 20.05
C SER A 261 -14.52 37.74 19.94
N ARG A 262 -13.54 37.04 20.56
CA ARG A 262 -13.59 35.63 20.96
C ARG A 262 -14.72 35.37 21.98
N GLY A 263 -15.48 34.29 21.78
CA GLY A 263 -16.34 33.69 22.80
C GLY A 263 -17.06 32.41 22.33
N LYS A 264 -16.45 31.26 22.64
CA LYS A 264 -17.00 29.88 22.78
C LYS A 264 -17.72 29.19 21.61
N ASN A 265 -17.17 27.99 21.30
CA ASN A 265 -17.77 26.80 20.68
C ASN A 265 -19.12 26.96 20.00
N ASP A 266 -19.13 26.97 18.66
CA ASP A 266 -19.69 25.91 17.82
C ASP A 266 -19.50 26.25 16.33
N GLU A 267 -19.37 25.20 15.52
CA GLU A 267 -19.66 25.15 14.08
C GLU A 267 -18.87 26.06 13.11
N VAL A 268 -17.85 25.48 12.48
CA VAL A 268 -17.73 25.57 11.02
C VAL A 268 -18.00 24.17 10.47
N GLY A 269 -19.28 23.84 10.32
CA GLY A 269 -19.72 22.65 9.60
C GLY A 269 -19.24 22.74 8.15
N ALA A 270 -18.19 22.00 7.82
CA ALA A 270 -17.79 21.82 6.44
C ALA A 270 -18.76 20.82 5.79
N LEU A 271 -19.57 21.33 4.85
CA LEU A 271 -20.45 20.66 3.88
C LEU A 271 -19.90 19.30 3.38
N CYS A 272 -20.12 18.20 4.11
CA CYS A 272 -19.71 16.84 3.75
C CYS A 272 -20.90 15.88 3.81
N ASP A 273 -20.88 14.85 2.97
CA ASP A 273 -21.85 13.75 3.01
C ASP A 273 -21.56 12.87 4.24
N GLU A 274 -22.56 12.17 4.77
CA GLU A 274 -22.44 11.43 6.03
C GLU A 274 -22.72 9.94 5.85
N LEU A 275 -21.90 9.12 6.53
CA LEU A 275 -22.15 7.70 6.70
C LEU A 275 -22.41 7.39 8.17
N HIS A 276 -23.58 6.85 8.47
CA HIS A 276 -23.97 6.50 9.83
C HIS A 276 -23.82 5.00 10.02
N VAL A 277 -22.85 4.58 10.82
CA VAL A 277 -22.65 3.17 11.14
C VAL A 277 -23.59 2.77 12.27
N LEU A 278 -24.40 1.74 12.06
CA LEU A 278 -25.34 1.23 13.06
C LEU A 278 -24.79 -0.06 13.70
N SER A 279 -24.89 -0.15 15.03
CA SER A 279 -24.50 -1.35 15.80
C SER A 279 -25.39 -2.54 15.45
N VAL A 280 -24.82 -3.75 15.51
CA VAL A 280 -25.54 -5.02 15.26
C VAL A 280 -26.85 -5.09 16.05
N LYS A 281 -27.92 -5.59 15.40
CA LYS A 281 -29.24 -5.85 15.99
C LYS A 281 -29.54 -7.34 15.92
N ASP A 282 -30.31 -7.86 16.88
CA ASP A 282 -30.71 -9.28 16.91
C ASP A 282 -31.57 -9.70 15.72
N SER A 283 -32.27 -8.76 15.09
CA SER A 283 -33.08 -8.98 13.90
C SER A 283 -32.29 -9.18 12.60
N ILE A 284 -30.96 -9.04 12.64
CA ILE A 284 -30.09 -9.09 11.47
C ILE A 284 -29.51 -10.51 11.30
N PRO A 285 -29.53 -11.08 10.09
CA PRO A 285 -28.95 -12.39 9.85
C PRO A 285 -27.44 -12.38 10.13
N VAL A 286 -26.99 -13.30 10.97
CA VAL A 286 -25.57 -13.65 11.13
C VAL A 286 -25.15 -14.54 9.97
N VAL A 287 -23.92 -14.36 9.49
CA VAL A 287 -23.31 -15.21 8.45
C VAL A 287 -22.38 -16.21 9.10
N GLN A 288 -22.69 -17.50 8.97
CA GLN A 288 -21.88 -18.60 9.47
C GLN A 288 -20.99 -19.14 8.35
N VAL A 289 -19.70 -19.28 8.63
CA VAL A 289 -18.71 -19.75 7.66
C VAL A 289 -18.29 -21.17 8.00
N SER A 290 -18.41 -22.07 7.03
CA SER A 290 -17.93 -23.45 7.17
C SER A 290 -16.43 -23.57 6.91
N ALA A 291 -15.82 -24.64 7.42
CA ALA A 291 -14.42 -24.94 7.12
C ALA A 291 -14.18 -25.27 5.64
N ALA A 292 -15.17 -25.82 4.93
CA ALA A 292 -15.04 -26.27 3.54
C ALA A 292 -14.73 -25.13 2.57
N VAL A 293 -15.19 -23.91 2.87
CA VAL A 293 -14.98 -22.76 1.98
C VAL A 293 -13.56 -22.20 2.03
N ARG A 294 -12.76 -22.57 3.04
CA ARG A 294 -11.43 -22.00 3.29
C ARG A 294 -10.44 -22.23 2.14
N GLU A 295 -10.51 -23.39 1.49
CA GLU A 295 -9.59 -23.77 0.42
C GLU A 295 -9.94 -23.13 -0.94
N VAL A 296 -11.20 -22.70 -1.10
CA VAL A 296 -11.70 -22.23 -2.41
C VAL A 296 -11.95 -20.72 -2.43
N ARG A 297 -12.56 -20.18 -1.36
CA ARG A 297 -12.85 -18.75 -1.25
C ARG A 297 -12.97 -18.31 0.22
N PRO A 298 -11.84 -18.18 0.93
CA PRO A 298 -11.83 -18.09 2.39
C PRO A 298 -12.45 -16.83 2.98
N TYR A 299 -12.50 -15.70 2.26
CA TYR A 299 -12.81 -14.40 2.86
C TYR A 299 -14.19 -13.92 2.43
N ILE A 300 -15.03 -13.53 3.40
CA ILE A 300 -16.32 -12.89 3.20
C ILE A 300 -16.47 -11.70 4.16
N VAL A 301 -17.00 -10.59 3.64
CA VAL A 301 -17.33 -9.37 4.38
C VAL A 301 -18.77 -9.01 4.05
N CYS A 302 -19.56 -8.68 5.08
CA CYS A 302 -20.97 -8.35 4.92
C CYS A 302 -21.33 -7.06 5.65
N CYS A 303 -22.29 -6.31 5.10
CA CYS A 303 -22.97 -5.19 5.76
C CYS A 303 -24.36 -5.01 5.16
N ILE A 304 -25.18 -4.17 5.79
CA ILE A 304 -26.49 -3.78 5.23
C ILE A 304 -26.48 -2.28 4.94
N LEU A 305 -26.88 -1.90 3.72
CA LEU A 305 -27.22 -0.51 3.39
C LEU A 305 -28.68 -0.28 3.77
N CYS A 306 -28.93 0.68 4.66
CA CYS A 306 -30.27 0.93 5.22
C CYS A 306 -30.93 2.16 4.61
N GLY A 307 -32.24 2.07 4.39
CA GLY A 307 -33.06 3.19 3.94
C GLY A 307 -32.70 3.66 2.54
N VAL A 308 -32.45 2.73 1.63
CA VAL A 308 -32.15 3.08 0.24
C VAL A 308 -33.42 3.40 -0.55
N ASP A 309 -33.28 4.29 -1.54
CA ASP A 309 -34.26 4.63 -2.56
C ASP A 309 -33.67 4.36 -3.95
N LEU A 310 -34.12 3.26 -4.54
CA LEU A 310 -33.68 2.77 -5.84
C LEU A 310 -34.61 3.19 -6.99
N ASN A 311 -35.53 4.12 -6.75
CA ASN A 311 -36.43 4.64 -7.80
C ASN A 311 -35.69 5.44 -8.89
N GLY A 312 -36.37 5.63 -10.02
CA GLY A 312 -35.84 6.34 -11.17
C GLY A 312 -34.56 5.70 -11.71
N ASP A 313 -33.51 6.50 -11.89
CA ASP A 313 -32.22 6.04 -12.42
C ASP A 313 -31.27 5.45 -11.36
N ASN A 314 -31.62 5.50 -10.06
CA ASN A 314 -30.72 5.10 -8.99
C ASN A 314 -30.35 3.62 -9.04
N LEU A 315 -31.34 2.74 -9.27
CA LEU A 315 -31.08 1.30 -9.46
C LEU A 315 -30.06 1.06 -10.58
N LYS A 316 -30.27 1.71 -11.74
CA LYS A 316 -29.38 1.56 -12.91
C LYS A 316 -27.98 2.09 -12.62
N LYS A 317 -27.85 3.25 -11.96
CA LYS A 317 -26.57 3.84 -11.56
C LYS A 317 -25.83 2.93 -10.57
N PHE A 318 -26.55 2.36 -9.60
CA PHE A 318 -25.98 1.46 -8.60
C PHE A 318 -25.47 0.15 -9.22
N ILE A 319 -26.25 -0.48 -10.10
CA ILE A 319 -25.81 -1.65 -10.87
C ILE A 319 -24.60 -1.32 -11.77
N SER A 320 -24.60 -0.12 -12.38
CA SER A 320 -23.46 0.34 -13.18
C SER A 320 -22.19 0.51 -12.33
N ALA A 321 -22.30 1.06 -11.13
CA ALA A 321 -21.18 1.20 -10.20
C ALA A 321 -20.63 -0.17 -9.76
N GLN A 322 -21.50 -1.14 -9.46
CA GLN A 322 -21.07 -2.51 -9.18
C GLN A 322 -20.28 -3.12 -10.35
N THR A 323 -20.75 -2.91 -11.58
CA THR A 323 -20.08 -3.40 -12.79
C THR A 323 -18.69 -2.77 -12.95
N LYS A 324 -18.57 -1.45 -12.75
CA LYS A 324 -17.26 -0.75 -12.79
C LYS A 324 -16.29 -1.26 -11.71
N LEU A 325 -16.77 -1.49 -10.50
CA LEU A 325 -15.96 -2.04 -9.41
C LEU A 325 -15.53 -3.47 -9.69
N HIS A 326 -16.39 -4.29 -10.31
CA HIS A 326 -16.05 -5.63 -10.78
C HIS A 326 -14.92 -5.60 -11.81
N GLU A 327 -14.92 -4.65 -12.74
CA GLU A 327 -13.87 -4.49 -13.76
C GLU A 327 -12.55 -3.94 -13.20
N GLY A 328 -12.63 -3.00 -12.25
CA GLY A 328 -11.50 -2.34 -11.61
C GLY A 328 -10.97 -3.06 -10.37
N VAL A 329 -11.39 -2.61 -9.19
CA VAL A 329 -10.84 -3.02 -7.87
C VAL A 329 -10.99 -4.52 -7.60
N CYS A 330 -12.03 -5.16 -8.15
CA CYS A 330 -12.24 -6.61 -8.03
C CYS A 330 -11.39 -7.44 -9.02
N GLY A 331 -10.63 -6.80 -9.91
CA GLY A 331 -9.78 -7.46 -10.90
C GLY A 331 -10.57 -8.34 -11.87
N LYS A 332 -11.67 -7.86 -12.44
CA LYS A 332 -12.57 -8.64 -13.33
C LYS A 332 -13.12 -9.89 -12.64
N ARG A 333 -13.55 -9.71 -11.38
CA ARG A 333 -14.00 -10.75 -10.45
C ARG A 333 -12.96 -11.82 -10.06
N LEU A 334 -11.71 -11.68 -10.51
CA LEU A 334 -10.67 -12.66 -10.17
C LEU A 334 -10.23 -12.57 -8.71
N VAL A 335 -10.28 -11.37 -8.15
CA VAL A 335 -9.73 -11.06 -6.84
C VAL A 335 -10.83 -10.99 -5.78
N ALA A 336 -11.95 -10.34 -6.11
CA ALA A 336 -13.09 -10.18 -5.22
C ALA A 336 -14.41 -10.20 -6.02
N THR A 337 -15.53 -10.46 -5.37
CA THR A 337 -16.85 -10.45 -5.99
C THR A 337 -17.84 -9.79 -5.06
N ILE A 338 -18.49 -8.75 -5.58
CA ILE A 338 -19.63 -8.07 -4.94
C ILE A 338 -20.90 -8.80 -5.32
N ALA A 339 -21.76 -9.06 -4.33
CA ALA A 339 -23.13 -9.49 -4.52
C ALA A 339 -24.05 -8.69 -3.58
N THR A 340 -25.17 -8.21 -4.14
CA THR A 340 -26.16 -7.41 -3.43
C THR A 340 -27.52 -8.08 -3.49
N HIS A 341 -28.22 -8.09 -2.35
CA HIS A 341 -29.47 -8.80 -2.15
C HIS A 341 -30.50 -7.92 -1.47
N ASP A 342 -31.77 -8.11 -1.79
CA ASP A 342 -32.88 -7.51 -1.05
C ASP A 342 -33.00 -8.22 0.31
N LEU A 343 -32.75 -7.48 1.39
CA LEU A 343 -32.76 -8.03 2.75
C LEU A 343 -34.13 -8.60 3.13
N ALA A 344 -35.23 -8.03 2.64
CA ALA A 344 -36.57 -8.51 2.96
C ALA A 344 -36.84 -9.93 2.43
N LYS A 345 -36.08 -10.36 1.41
CA LYS A 345 -36.16 -11.67 0.76
C LYS A 345 -35.19 -12.69 1.36
N ILE A 346 -34.39 -12.30 2.35
CA ILE A 346 -33.41 -13.18 3.02
C ILE A 346 -33.96 -13.68 4.37
N ARG A 347 -33.57 -14.89 4.77
CA ARG A 347 -33.87 -15.48 6.09
C ARG A 347 -32.59 -15.99 6.75
N GLY A 348 -32.29 -15.49 7.94
CA GLY A 348 -31.09 -15.86 8.71
C GLY A 348 -31.28 -17.07 9.63
N PRO A 349 -30.19 -17.69 10.11
CA PRO A 349 -28.79 -17.39 9.79
C PRO A 349 -28.44 -17.78 8.35
N LEU A 350 -27.46 -17.09 7.78
CA LEU A 350 -26.93 -17.38 6.44
C LEU A 350 -25.72 -18.31 6.58
N LYS A 351 -25.56 -19.25 5.64
CA LYS A 351 -24.45 -20.20 5.64
C LYS A 351 -23.58 -20.02 4.40
N PHE A 352 -22.33 -19.60 4.61
CA PHE A 352 -21.31 -19.52 3.58
C PHE A 352 -20.48 -20.80 3.59
N ASN A 353 -20.71 -21.66 2.59
CA ASN A 353 -20.18 -23.02 2.50
C ASN A 353 -19.49 -23.26 1.15
N ALA A 354 -18.89 -24.44 0.96
CA ALA A 354 -18.53 -24.96 -0.34
C ALA A 354 -19.08 -26.39 -0.52
N GLU A 355 -19.77 -26.62 -1.64
CA GLU A 355 -20.50 -27.87 -1.91
C GLU A 355 -20.21 -28.38 -3.33
N ASN A 356 -20.64 -29.61 -3.63
CA ASN A 356 -20.49 -30.16 -4.97
C ASN A 356 -21.33 -29.35 -5.97
N PRO A 357 -20.76 -28.88 -7.11
CA PRO A 357 -21.50 -28.08 -8.09
C PRO A 357 -22.74 -28.76 -8.68
N GLU A 358 -22.84 -30.09 -8.63
CA GLU A 358 -24.05 -30.82 -9.05
C GLU A 358 -25.19 -30.72 -8.04
N GLU A 359 -24.87 -30.54 -6.76
CA GLU A 359 -25.82 -30.50 -5.64
C GLU A 359 -26.33 -29.07 -5.38
N ILE A 360 -25.50 -28.07 -5.69
CA ILE A 360 -25.86 -26.66 -5.54
C ILE A 360 -26.95 -26.30 -6.57
N ARG A 361 -28.17 -26.04 -6.08
CA ARG A 361 -29.29 -25.52 -6.87
C ARG A 361 -29.43 -24.01 -6.69
N ILE A 362 -29.48 -23.28 -7.79
CA ILE A 362 -29.69 -21.83 -7.79
C ILE A 362 -30.67 -21.46 -8.89
N HIS A 363 -31.48 -20.43 -8.62
CA HIS A 363 -32.28 -19.74 -9.64
C HIS A 363 -31.53 -18.47 -10.04
N PRO A 364 -30.65 -18.50 -11.08
CA PRO A 364 -29.67 -17.46 -11.31
C PRO A 364 -30.29 -16.22 -11.95
N LEU A 365 -29.72 -15.05 -11.64
CA LEU A 365 -30.18 -13.78 -12.18
C LEU A 365 -30.35 -13.81 -13.71
N VAL A 366 -31.45 -13.24 -14.20
CA VAL A 366 -31.78 -13.09 -15.63
C VAL A 366 -32.09 -14.43 -16.34
N ARG A 367 -31.99 -15.58 -15.67
CA ARG A 367 -32.39 -16.88 -16.25
C ARG A 367 -33.71 -17.35 -15.63
N GLY A 368 -34.59 -17.86 -16.48
CA GLY A 368 -35.97 -18.18 -16.08
C GLY A 368 -36.13 -19.46 -15.25
N LYS A 369 -35.11 -20.32 -15.11
CA LYS A 369 -35.22 -21.64 -14.46
C LYS A 369 -34.14 -21.87 -13.43
N GLU A 370 -34.49 -22.61 -12.38
CA GLU A 370 -33.55 -23.18 -11.43
C GLU A 370 -32.70 -24.26 -12.11
N VAL A 371 -31.40 -24.22 -11.87
CA VAL A 371 -30.39 -25.08 -12.48
C VAL A 371 -29.35 -25.48 -11.43
N SER A 372 -28.57 -26.53 -11.70
CA SER A 372 -27.38 -26.80 -10.89
C SER A 372 -26.29 -25.75 -11.15
N ALA A 373 -25.36 -25.59 -10.21
CA ALA A 373 -24.19 -24.73 -10.40
C ALA A 373 -23.35 -25.21 -11.60
N ARG A 374 -23.22 -26.53 -11.79
CA ARG A 374 -22.52 -27.11 -12.94
C ARG A 374 -23.19 -26.72 -14.26
N GLU A 375 -24.50 -26.95 -14.39
CA GLU A 375 -25.26 -26.62 -15.60
C GLU A 375 -25.14 -25.13 -15.95
N LEU A 376 -25.20 -24.26 -14.94
CA LEU A 376 -25.01 -22.82 -15.12
C LEU A 376 -23.62 -22.49 -15.66
N TYR A 377 -22.58 -23.11 -15.12
CA TYR A 377 -21.20 -22.89 -15.55
C TYR A 377 -20.98 -23.33 -16.99
N ASP A 378 -21.45 -24.51 -17.37
CA ASP A 378 -21.29 -25.02 -18.73
C ASP A 378 -22.01 -24.10 -19.74
N GLY A 379 -23.19 -23.58 -19.37
CA GLY A 379 -23.89 -22.56 -20.14
C GLY A 379 -23.09 -21.26 -20.31
N LEU A 380 -22.49 -20.75 -19.23
CA LEU A 380 -21.64 -19.55 -19.26
C LEU A 380 -20.36 -19.76 -20.09
N GLN A 381 -19.74 -20.93 -20.03
CA GLN A 381 -18.60 -21.27 -20.88
C GLN A 381 -19.00 -21.26 -22.36
N HIS A 382 -20.14 -21.86 -22.69
CA HIS A 382 -20.65 -21.88 -24.07
C HIS A 382 -20.95 -20.46 -24.61
N GLU A 383 -21.56 -19.62 -23.78
CA GLU A 383 -21.80 -18.20 -24.10
C GLU A 383 -20.49 -17.44 -24.33
N ALA A 384 -19.49 -17.65 -23.46
CA ALA A 384 -18.18 -17.03 -23.56
C ALA A 384 -17.44 -17.40 -24.85
N GLU A 385 -17.48 -18.69 -25.22
CA GLU A 385 -16.91 -19.19 -26.48
C GLU A 385 -17.64 -18.66 -27.71
N THR A 386 -18.97 -18.62 -27.65
CA THR A 386 -19.80 -18.09 -28.73
C THR A 386 -19.48 -16.61 -28.98
N GLN A 387 -19.37 -15.82 -27.91
CA GLN A 387 -19.00 -14.41 -28.02
C GLN A 387 -17.57 -14.22 -28.53
N ARG A 388 -16.62 -15.05 -28.09
CA ARG A 388 -15.24 -15.05 -28.62
C ARG A 388 -15.23 -15.27 -30.13
N LYS A 389 -15.99 -16.27 -30.61
CA LYS A 389 -16.13 -16.60 -32.04
C LYS A 389 -16.77 -15.46 -32.82
N GLN A 390 -17.88 -14.90 -32.32
CA GLN A 390 -18.59 -13.79 -32.97
C GLN A 390 -17.71 -12.52 -33.08
N GLN A 391 -16.94 -12.20 -32.04
CA GLN A 391 -16.03 -11.05 -32.03
C GLN A 391 -14.67 -11.33 -32.70
N LYS A 392 -14.48 -12.52 -33.28
CA LYS A 392 -13.22 -12.95 -33.93
C LYS A 392 -11.98 -12.74 -33.06
N ARG A 393 -12.10 -12.98 -31.73
CA ARG A 393 -10.99 -12.82 -30.78
C ARG A 393 -10.26 -14.14 -30.59
N ASN A 394 -8.94 -14.07 -30.39
CA ASN A 394 -8.12 -15.25 -30.08
C ASN A 394 -8.36 -15.76 -28.66
N THR A 395 -8.73 -14.87 -27.74
CA THR A 395 -8.96 -15.20 -26.31
C THR A 395 -10.37 -14.83 -25.89
N VAL A 396 -10.89 -15.56 -24.91
CA VAL A 396 -12.21 -15.30 -24.32
C VAL A 396 -12.22 -13.87 -23.74
N PRO A 397 -13.31 -13.10 -23.92
CA PRO A 397 -13.43 -11.75 -23.37
C PRO A 397 -13.09 -11.71 -21.88
N GLY A 398 -12.43 -10.63 -21.46
CA GLY A 398 -11.97 -10.44 -20.09
C GLY A 398 -13.06 -10.63 -19.02
N LEU A 399 -14.33 -10.41 -19.39
CA LEU A 399 -15.48 -10.59 -18.53
C LEU A 399 -15.66 -12.03 -18.05
N TYR A 400 -15.30 -13.05 -18.83
CA TYR A 400 -15.49 -14.46 -18.45
C TYR A 400 -14.23 -15.11 -17.86
N LYS A 401 -13.14 -14.36 -17.67
CA LYS A 401 -11.88 -14.90 -17.13
C LYS A 401 -12.03 -15.53 -15.74
N PHE A 402 -13.05 -15.11 -14.98
CA PHE A 402 -13.34 -15.67 -13.66
C PHE A 402 -13.83 -17.13 -13.71
N LEU A 403 -14.35 -17.61 -14.85
CA LEU A 403 -14.81 -18.99 -14.98
C LEU A 403 -13.66 -19.98 -14.71
N HIS A 404 -12.44 -19.66 -15.16
CA HIS A 404 -11.24 -20.47 -14.91
C HIS A 404 -10.84 -20.59 -13.43
N LEU A 405 -11.33 -19.70 -12.56
CA LEU A 405 -11.11 -19.86 -11.12
C LEU A 405 -11.93 -21.01 -10.56
N VAL A 406 -13.21 -21.05 -10.95
CA VAL A 406 -14.19 -22.00 -10.43
C VAL A 406 -13.91 -23.41 -10.94
N GLU A 407 -13.43 -23.52 -12.17
CA GLU A 407 -13.02 -24.79 -12.80
C GLU A 407 -11.98 -25.57 -11.99
N ARG A 408 -11.12 -24.87 -11.25
CA ARG A 408 -10.02 -25.47 -10.48
C ARG A 408 -10.45 -25.99 -9.11
N TRP A 409 -11.67 -25.69 -8.69
CA TRP A 409 -12.16 -26.07 -7.37
C TRP A 409 -13.00 -27.34 -7.44
N SER A 410 -12.73 -28.27 -6.52
CA SER A 410 -13.54 -29.48 -6.35
C SER A 410 -14.91 -29.19 -5.73
N LEU A 411 -14.95 -28.24 -4.79
CA LEU A 411 -16.17 -27.73 -4.15
C LEU A 411 -16.34 -26.26 -4.50
N TRP A 412 -17.58 -25.81 -4.71
CA TRP A 412 -17.85 -24.45 -5.14
C TRP A 412 -18.47 -23.64 -4.01
N PRO A 413 -17.99 -22.40 -3.78
CA PRO A 413 -18.49 -21.58 -2.69
C PRO A 413 -19.93 -21.12 -2.98
N CYS A 414 -20.80 -21.23 -2.00
CA CYS A 414 -22.19 -20.79 -2.08
C CYS A 414 -22.60 -20.09 -0.77
N LEU A 415 -23.51 -19.13 -0.87
CA LEU A 415 -24.20 -18.56 0.29
C LEU A 415 -25.65 -19.04 0.25
N ALA A 416 -26.07 -19.75 1.30
CA ALA A 416 -27.43 -20.24 1.48
C ALA A 416 -28.14 -19.53 2.64
N ASP A 417 -29.46 -19.43 2.54
CA ASP A 417 -30.30 -18.97 3.63
C ASP A 417 -30.63 -20.10 4.64
N ALA A 418 -31.37 -19.78 5.70
CA ALA A 418 -31.75 -20.76 6.73
C ALA A 418 -32.64 -21.90 6.21
N ALA A 419 -33.27 -21.76 5.04
CA ALA A 419 -34.05 -22.81 4.39
C ALA A 419 -33.18 -23.70 3.49
N GLY A 420 -31.86 -23.46 3.41
CA GLY A 420 -30.94 -24.16 2.53
C GLY A 420 -31.01 -23.68 1.08
N LYS A 421 -31.71 -22.59 0.80
CA LYS A 421 -31.82 -22.04 -0.56
C LYS A 421 -30.60 -21.18 -0.87
N VAL A 422 -29.91 -21.48 -1.97
CA VAL A 422 -28.71 -20.74 -2.38
C VAL A 422 -29.10 -19.39 -2.97
N ILE A 423 -28.64 -18.32 -2.31
CA ILE A 423 -28.90 -16.94 -2.69
C ILE A 423 -27.74 -16.32 -3.49
N SER A 424 -26.53 -16.87 -3.37
CA SER A 424 -25.34 -16.41 -4.10
C SER A 424 -24.40 -17.56 -4.43
N LEU A 425 -23.77 -17.47 -5.61
CA LEU A 425 -22.77 -18.42 -6.10
C LEU A 425 -21.53 -17.65 -6.59
N PRO A 426 -20.66 -17.16 -5.70
CA PRO A 426 -19.48 -16.37 -6.11
C PRO A 426 -18.44 -17.22 -6.85
N PRO A 427 -17.74 -16.70 -7.88
CA PRO A 427 -17.90 -15.39 -8.52
C PRO A 427 -18.94 -15.35 -9.66
N LEU A 428 -19.77 -16.39 -9.82
CA LEU A 428 -20.64 -16.59 -10.97
C LEU A 428 -21.83 -15.62 -10.98
N THR A 429 -22.76 -15.74 -10.03
CA THR A 429 -24.01 -14.97 -10.04
C THR A 429 -24.76 -15.00 -8.70
N ASN A 430 -25.78 -14.17 -8.58
CA ASN A 430 -26.74 -14.19 -7.46
C ASN A 430 -28.03 -14.88 -7.88
N SER A 431 -28.90 -15.18 -6.91
CA SER A 431 -30.23 -15.70 -7.19
C SER A 431 -31.25 -14.60 -7.50
N GLU A 432 -32.09 -14.82 -8.50
CA GLU A 432 -33.25 -13.98 -8.84
C GLU A 432 -34.19 -13.80 -7.63
N ASN A 433 -34.25 -14.79 -6.73
CA ASN A 433 -35.10 -14.75 -5.53
C ASN A 433 -34.73 -13.65 -4.54
N THR A 434 -33.49 -13.16 -4.58
CA THR A 434 -33.01 -12.10 -3.69
C THR A 434 -32.64 -10.83 -4.45
N LYS A 435 -33.09 -10.73 -5.70
CA LYS A 435 -32.79 -9.58 -6.56
C LYS A 435 -33.33 -8.28 -5.96
N ILE A 436 -32.49 -7.25 -5.98
CA ILE A 436 -32.88 -5.89 -5.63
C ILE A 436 -33.78 -5.30 -6.72
N SER A 437 -34.79 -4.56 -6.32
CA SER A 437 -35.74 -3.87 -7.19
C SER A 437 -35.98 -2.45 -6.69
N GLN A 438 -36.89 -1.71 -7.33
CA GLN A 438 -37.19 -0.33 -6.93
C GLN A 438 -37.86 -0.26 -5.55
N GLU A 439 -38.48 -1.35 -5.12
CA GLU A 439 -39.14 -1.52 -3.82
C GLU A 439 -38.18 -1.93 -2.69
N THR A 440 -36.91 -2.21 -3.01
CA THR A 440 -35.94 -2.63 -2.00
C THR A 440 -35.54 -1.44 -1.12
N GLU A 441 -35.77 -1.54 0.19
CA GLU A 441 -35.40 -0.51 1.17
C GLU A 441 -34.08 -0.79 1.91
N ASN A 442 -33.69 -2.07 2.02
CA ASN A 442 -32.47 -2.48 2.72
C ASN A 442 -31.72 -3.50 1.85
N ILE A 443 -30.46 -3.21 1.56
CA ILE A 443 -29.62 -4.06 0.72
C ILE A 443 -28.64 -4.81 1.61
N PHE A 444 -28.74 -6.14 1.63
CA PHE A 444 -27.68 -6.98 2.18
C PHE A 444 -26.55 -7.07 1.15
N VAL A 445 -25.37 -6.61 1.55
CA VAL A 445 -24.16 -6.62 0.73
C VAL A 445 -23.26 -7.72 1.24
N GLU A 446 -22.82 -8.59 0.33
CA GLU A 446 -21.69 -9.49 0.56
C GLU A 446 -20.56 -9.21 -0.43
N VAL A 447 -19.33 -9.29 0.07
CA VAL A 447 -18.13 -9.25 -0.75
C VAL A 447 -17.23 -10.41 -0.37
N THR A 448 -16.97 -11.29 -1.34
CA THR A 448 -16.11 -12.46 -1.15
C THR A 448 -14.77 -12.27 -1.88
N SER A 449 -13.68 -12.79 -1.32
CA SER A 449 -12.35 -12.73 -1.95
C SER A 449 -11.60 -14.05 -1.83
N SER A 450 -10.85 -14.38 -2.89
CA SER A 450 -9.89 -15.49 -2.93
C SER A 450 -8.49 -15.08 -2.45
N THR A 451 -8.21 -13.79 -2.25
CA THR A 451 -6.85 -13.28 -2.03
C THR A 451 -6.60 -12.84 -0.59
N SER A 452 -7.44 -11.97 -0.04
CA SER A 452 -7.28 -11.48 1.34
C SER A 452 -8.57 -10.86 1.88
N LEU A 453 -8.71 -10.85 3.20
CA LEU A 453 -9.78 -10.12 3.89
C LEU A 453 -9.68 -8.60 3.64
N GLY A 454 -8.47 -8.05 3.58
CA GLY A 454 -8.25 -6.63 3.33
C GLY A 454 -8.82 -6.18 1.99
N LYS A 455 -8.65 -7.00 0.94
CA LYS A 455 -9.21 -6.70 -0.38
C LYS A 455 -10.73 -6.79 -0.42
N ALA A 456 -11.35 -7.71 0.32
CA ALA A 456 -12.81 -7.75 0.47
C ALA A 456 -13.34 -6.48 1.16
N LYS A 457 -12.65 -6.01 2.22
CA LYS A 457 -12.98 -4.75 2.90
C LYS A 457 -12.84 -3.53 1.99
N GLU A 458 -11.73 -3.41 1.26
CA GLU A 458 -11.47 -2.33 0.31
C GLU A 458 -12.57 -2.23 -0.77
N VAL A 459 -13.00 -3.36 -1.32
CA VAL A 459 -14.09 -3.42 -2.29
C VAL A 459 -15.43 -3.03 -1.67
N THR A 460 -15.67 -3.45 -0.42
CA THR A 460 -16.90 -3.11 0.31
C THR A 460 -16.95 -1.60 0.61
N ASP A 461 -15.83 -1.02 1.06
CA ASP A 461 -15.68 0.43 1.28
C ASP A 461 -15.99 1.21 -0.02
N ALA A 462 -15.39 0.81 -1.13
CA ALA A 462 -15.58 1.47 -2.43
C ALA A 462 -17.04 1.39 -2.93
N LEU A 463 -17.75 0.29 -2.66
CA LEU A 463 -19.16 0.15 -3.01
C LEU A 463 -20.04 1.08 -2.17
N ILE A 464 -19.82 1.13 -0.85
CA ILE A 464 -20.56 1.99 0.07
C ILE A 464 -20.37 3.46 -0.29
N LEU A 465 -19.15 3.82 -0.66
CA LEU A 465 -18.81 5.16 -1.12
C LEU A 465 -19.53 5.53 -2.41
N SER A 466 -19.51 4.63 -3.39
CA SER A 466 -20.26 4.80 -4.64
C SER A 466 -21.75 4.93 -4.39
N ALA A 467 -22.32 4.15 -3.45
CA ALA A 467 -23.72 4.24 -3.06
C ALA A 467 -24.07 5.63 -2.51
N LEU A 468 -23.24 6.17 -1.61
CA LEU A 468 -23.42 7.51 -1.05
C LEU A 468 -23.34 8.59 -2.13
N GLN A 469 -22.33 8.53 -3.00
CA GLN A 469 -22.14 9.51 -4.09
C GLN A 469 -23.26 9.49 -5.14
N ILE A 470 -23.82 8.31 -5.43
CA ILE A 470 -24.99 8.18 -6.29
C ILE A 470 -26.22 8.84 -5.64
N GLY A 471 -26.23 8.92 -4.30
CA GLY A 471 -27.39 9.39 -3.55
C GLY A 471 -28.50 8.36 -3.50
N ILE A 472 -28.17 7.08 -3.33
CA ILE A 472 -29.18 6.01 -3.23
C ILE A 472 -29.96 6.03 -1.90
N SER A 473 -29.73 7.02 -1.03
CA SER A 473 -30.51 7.22 0.19
C SER A 473 -31.17 8.59 0.10
N PRO A 474 -32.49 8.70 0.38
CA PRO A 474 -33.19 9.96 0.38
C PRO A 474 -32.84 10.82 1.61
N ALA A 475 -32.18 10.23 2.61
CA ALA A 475 -31.83 10.92 3.85
C ALA A 475 -30.77 12.00 3.60
N LYS A 476 -30.93 13.12 4.31
CA LYS A 476 -29.98 14.23 4.31
C LYS A 476 -29.59 14.60 5.73
N ASN A 477 -28.36 15.05 5.93
CA ASN A 477 -27.94 15.60 7.22
C ASN A 477 -28.51 17.02 7.44
N ALA A 478 -28.22 17.62 8.60
CA ALA A 478 -28.70 18.96 8.96
C ALA A 478 -28.30 20.05 7.93
N ASP A 479 -27.20 19.84 7.21
CA ASP A 479 -26.67 20.73 6.19
C ASP A 479 -27.20 20.43 4.76
N GLY A 480 -28.15 19.48 4.62
CA GLY A 480 -28.73 19.11 3.33
C GLY A 480 -27.84 18.25 2.43
N LYS A 481 -26.76 17.67 2.96
CA LYS A 481 -25.85 16.73 2.27
C LYS A 481 -26.33 15.29 2.36
N ALA A 482 -25.85 14.44 1.46
CA ALA A 482 -26.31 13.06 1.36
C ALA A 482 -25.94 12.28 2.62
N LEU A 483 -26.86 11.46 3.12
CA LEU A 483 -26.65 10.62 4.30
C LEU A 483 -27.02 9.19 3.97
N LEU A 484 -26.11 8.24 4.24
CA LEU A 484 -26.38 6.80 4.09
C LEU A 484 -26.07 6.05 5.38
N SER A 485 -27.00 5.21 5.81
CA SER A 485 -26.81 4.37 6.99
C SER A 485 -26.26 2.99 6.60
N VAL A 486 -25.21 2.55 7.30
CA VAL A 486 -24.58 1.24 7.09
C VAL A 486 -24.62 0.44 8.38
N GLN A 487 -25.35 -0.65 8.34
CA GLN A 487 -25.59 -1.51 9.48
C GLN A 487 -24.56 -2.65 9.53
N GLN A 488 -23.97 -2.84 10.71
CA GLN A 488 -22.98 -3.89 10.95
C GLN A 488 -23.59 -5.29 10.83
N VAL A 489 -22.85 -6.20 10.21
CA VAL A 489 -23.17 -7.65 10.14
C VAL A 489 -22.03 -8.46 10.75
N ARG A 490 -22.39 -9.51 11.50
CA ARG A 490 -21.45 -10.48 12.06
C ARG A 490 -21.24 -11.64 11.10
N VAL A 491 -19.97 -11.94 10.87
CA VAL A 491 -19.51 -13.17 10.23
C VAL A 491 -18.82 -14.00 11.30
N GLU A 492 -19.33 -15.21 11.53
CA GLU A 492 -18.90 -16.12 12.59
C GLU A 492 -18.50 -17.47 11.97
N GLU A 493 -17.60 -18.19 12.62
CA GLU A 493 -17.34 -19.61 12.32
C GLU A 493 -18.54 -20.45 12.80
N GLU A 494 -18.74 -21.66 12.24
CA GLU A 494 -19.80 -22.58 12.71
C GLU A 494 -19.71 -22.91 14.22
N CYS A 495 -18.51 -22.79 14.81
CA CYS A 495 -18.28 -22.95 16.25
C CYS A 495 -18.64 -21.72 17.11
N GLY A 496 -19.18 -20.65 16.50
CA GLY A 496 -19.59 -19.41 17.19
C GLY A 496 -18.48 -18.38 17.38
N GLY A 497 -17.26 -18.62 16.88
CA GLY A 497 -16.17 -17.66 16.95
C GLY A 497 -16.37 -16.49 15.98
N LEU A 498 -16.32 -15.25 16.46
CA LEU A 498 -16.40 -14.06 15.61
C LEU A 498 -15.20 -13.98 14.67
N ARG A 499 -15.46 -13.96 13.36
CA ARG A 499 -14.44 -13.88 12.32
C ARG A 499 -14.30 -12.46 11.77
N VAL A 500 -15.42 -11.83 11.43
CA VAL A 500 -15.45 -10.47 10.89
C VAL A 500 -16.67 -9.75 11.45
N LEU A 501 -16.47 -8.56 12.00
CA LEU A 501 -17.52 -7.57 12.23
C LEU A 501 -17.26 -6.40 11.29
N TYR A 502 -18.17 -6.11 10.38
CA TYR A 502 -18.00 -5.04 9.41
C TYR A 502 -19.26 -4.19 9.27
N PRO A 503 -19.15 -2.85 9.18
CA PRO A 503 -17.92 -2.06 9.28
C PRO A 503 -17.42 -1.92 10.74
N SER A 504 -16.17 -2.26 11.00
CA SER A 504 -15.48 -2.01 12.28
C SER A 504 -14.89 -0.59 12.33
N ARG A 505 -14.25 -0.24 13.45
CA ARG A 505 -13.59 1.08 13.64
C ARG A 505 -12.48 1.37 12.62
N THR A 506 -11.90 0.34 12.00
CA THR A 506 -10.81 0.47 11.03
C THR A 506 -11.28 0.44 9.57
N ASP A 507 -12.57 0.26 9.32
CA ASP A 507 -13.17 0.17 7.99
C ASP A 507 -13.81 1.52 7.62
N LEU A 508 -14.28 1.73 6.39
CA LEU A 508 -14.88 3.01 5.95
C LEU A 508 -13.98 4.23 6.20
N ILE A 509 -12.70 4.11 5.86
CA ILE A 509 -11.74 5.21 5.99
C ILE A 509 -11.52 5.82 4.60
N PHE A 510 -12.21 6.92 4.32
CA PHE A 510 -12.15 7.60 3.02
C PHE A 510 -11.15 8.74 3.08
N HIS A 511 -10.01 8.56 2.42
CA HIS A 511 -8.87 9.46 2.56
C HIS A 511 -8.92 10.70 1.64
N ASN A 512 -9.81 10.71 0.64
CA ASN A 512 -9.92 11.73 -0.41
C ASN A 512 -11.35 12.28 -0.62
N GLU A 513 -12.34 11.79 0.12
CA GLU A 513 -13.74 12.14 -0.10
C GLU A 513 -14.29 12.99 1.04
N LYS A 514 -15.15 13.96 0.72
CA LYS A 514 -15.86 14.78 1.71
C LYS A 514 -16.96 13.97 2.37
N VAL A 515 -16.59 12.88 3.06
CA VAL A 515 -17.49 11.94 3.71
C VAL A 515 -17.12 11.80 5.18
N ARG A 516 -18.06 12.14 6.07
CA ARG A 516 -17.91 12.00 7.52
C ARG A 516 -18.58 10.71 7.98
N VAL A 517 -17.81 9.83 8.62
CA VAL A 517 -18.33 8.57 9.18
C VAL A 517 -18.66 8.74 10.66
N ILE A 518 -19.94 8.66 11.00
CA ILE A 518 -20.47 8.69 12.36
C ILE A 518 -20.67 7.27 12.83
N ARG A 519 -20.26 6.98 14.07
CA ARG A 519 -20.30 5.64 14.65
C ARG A 519 -21.02 5.68 15.99
N PRO A 520 -21.64 4.57 16.42
CA PRO A 520 -22.29 4.50 17.72
C PRO A 520 -21.24 4.61 18.82
N GLU A 521 -21.53 5.42 19.85
CA GLU A 521 -20.74 5.44 21.08
C GLU A 521 -20.89 4.10 21.80
N LYS A 522 -19.81 3.62 22.43
CA LYS A 522 -19.79 2.32 23.10
C LYS A 522 -20.43 2.38 24.47
#